data_AF-A0A1X9T1D9-F1
#
_entry.id   AF-A0A1X9T1D9-F1
#
_cell.length_a   1.000
_cell.length_b   1.000
_cell.length_c   1.000
_cell.angle_alpha   90.00
_cell.angle_beta   90.00
_cell.angle_gamma   90.00
#
_symmetry.space_group_name_H-M   'P 1'
#
loop_
_entity.id
_entity.type
_entity.pdbx_description
1 polymer ?
#
loop_
_entity_poly.entity_id
_entity_poly.type
_entity_poly.pdbx_seq_one_letter_code
_entity_poly.pdbx_strand_id
1 'polypeptide(L)'
;MEKLLNQKEWIINRLLTIGQISRNECLRRFISRLSGHIYAIKEQNPTWQIDAKMVKTPSGKDYIYKLTNRDEILGNLDKKLQKIGA
;
A
#
# COMPACT_ATOMS: atom_id res chain seq x y z
N MET A 1 -14.52 16.03 -12.12
CA MET A 1 -14.31 15.81 -10.67
C MET A 1 -13.54 14.52 -10.52
N GLU A 2 -12.26 14.58 -10.15
CA GLU A 2 -11.54 13.38 -9.71
C GLU A 2 -12.31 12.76 -8.55
N LYS A 3 -12.62 11.46 -8.64
CA LYS A 3 -13.11 10.69 -7.49
C LYS A 3 -12.13 10.93 -6.35
N LEU A 4 -12.59 11.49 -5.24
CA LEU A 4 -11.85 11.47 -3.97
C LEU A 4 -11.62 9.98 -3.63
N LEU A 5 -10.52 9.41 -4.11
CA LEU A 5 -10.07 8.08 -3.71
C LEU A 5 -10.00 8.11 -2.19
N ASN A 6 -10.67 7.17 -1.55
CA ASN A 6 -10.58 6.99 -0.11
C ASN A 6 -9.09 6.81 0.24
N GLN A 7 -8.60 7.41 1.34
CA GLN A 7 -7.19 7.35 1.74
C GLN A 7 -6.63 5.93 1.72
N LYS A 8 -7.43 4.94 2.13
CA LYS A 8 -7.10 3.51 2.09
C LYS A 8 -6.96 2.98 0.66
N GLU A 9 -7.87 3.32 -0.25
CA GLU A 9 -7.78 2.94 -1.67
C GLU A 9 -6.52 3.51 -2.30
N TRP A 10 -6.20 4.77 -1.99
CA TRP A 10 -4.98 5.38 -2.49
C TRP A 10 -3.72 4.65 -2.01
N ILE A 11 -3.66 4.28 -0.72
CA ILE A 11 -2.55 3.49 -0.16
C ILE A 11 -2.44 2.12 -0.83
N ILE A 12 -3.58 1.42 -0.99
CA ILE A 12 -3.66 0.12 -1.68
C ILE A 12 -3.11 0.23 -3.11
N ASN A 13 -3.57 1.23 -3.86
CA ASN A 13 -3.11 1.47 -5.22
C ASN A 13 -1.62 1.78 -5.26
N ARG A 14 -1.09 2.56 -4.32
CA ARG A 14 0.34 2.86 -4.24
C ARG A 14 1.18 1.61 -3.96
N LEU A 15 0.74 0.77 -3.03
CA LEU A 15 1.39 -0.52 -2.72
C LEU A 15 1.35 -1.47 -3.92
N LEU A 16 0.22 -1.57 -4.63
CA LEU A 16 0.09 -2.44 -5.80
C LEU A 16 0.84 -1.91 -7.03
N THR A 17 0.93 -0.59 -7.21
CA THR A 17 1.61 0.01 -8.37
C THR A 17 3.12 0.07 -8.19
N ILE A 18 3.60 0.52 -7.04
CA ILE A 18 5.03 0.77 -6.79
C ILE A 18 5.68 -0.33 -5.93
N GLY A 19 4.90 -1.04 -5.12
CA GLY A 19 5.42 -2.01 -4.16
C GLY A 19 5.88 -1.42 -2.84
N GLN A 20 5.82 -0.10 -2.68
CA GLN A 20 6.14 0.55 -1.41
C GLN A 20 5.44 1.90 -1.26
N ILE A 21 5.37 2.36 -0.01
CA ILE A 21 4.83 3.66 0.36
C ILE A 21 5.57 4.21 1.58
N SER A 22 5.80 5.52 1.62
CA SER A 22 6.47 6.17 2.76
C SER A 22 5.50 7.01 3.58
N ARG A 23 5.77 7.10 4.89
CA ARG A 23 5.01 7.97 5.80
C ARG A 23 5.07 9.42 5.33
N ASN A 24 6.24 9.91 4.92
CA ASN A 24 6.36 11.31 4.47
C ASN A 24 5.58 11.56 3.18
N GLU A 25 5.52 10.60 2.25
CA GLU A 25 4.65 10.71 1.07
C GLU A 25 3.17 10.83 1.48
N CYS A 26 2.72 9.98 2.42
CA CYS A 26 1.36 10.05 2.96
C CYS A 26 1.05 11.38 3.63
N LEU A 27 1.97 11.91 4.45
CA LEU A 27 1.78 13.19 5.15
C LEU A 27 1.60 14.36 4.17
N ARG A 28 2.34 14.39 3.05
CA ARG A 28 2.17 15.40 1.98
C ARG A 28 0.79 15.33 1.31
N ARG A 29 0.11 14.20 1.43
CA ARG A 29 -1.25 13.96 0.91
C ARG A 29 -2.32 14.04 2.00
N PHE A 30 -2.01 14.61 3.16
CA PHE A 30 -2.92 14.70 4.32
C PHE A 30 -3.39 13.34 4.85
N ILE A 31 -2.62 12.28 4.60
CA ILE A 31 -2.87 10.94 5.13
C ILE A 31 -2.04 10.78 6.40
N SER A 32 -2.72 10.83 7.54
CA SER A 32 -2.13 10.58 8.85
C SER A 32 -2.19 9.10 9.22
N ARG A 33 -1.46 8.67 10.25
CA ARG A 33 -1.54 7.31 10.81
C ARG A 33 -1.37 6.18 9.78
N LEU A 34 -0.41 6.30 8.86
CA LEU A 34 -0.12 5.27 7.85
C LEU A 34 -0.03 3.85 8.45
N SER A 35 0.61 3.68 9.61
CA SER A 35 0.68 2.37 10.29
C SER A 35 -0.71 1.76 10.58
N GLY A 36 -1.67 2.57 11.02
CA GLY A 36 -3.04 2.14 11.27
C GLY A 36 -3.75 1.74 9.97
N HIS A 37 -3.54 2.48 8.89
CA HIS A 37 -4.05 2.08 7.57
C HIS A 37 -3.44 0.76 7.10
N ILE A 38 -2.12 0.56 7.26
CA ILE A 38 -1.44 -0.69 6.91
C ILE A 38 -2.03 -1.86 7.71
N TYR A 39 -2.26 -1.68 9.01
CA TYR A 39 -2.90 -2.70 9.85
C TYR A 39 -4.31 -3.06 9.32
N ALA A 40 -5.16 -2.07 9.07
CA ALA A 40 -6.50 -2.29 8.52
C ALA A 40 -6.50 -2.85 7.08
N ILE A 41 -5.43 -2.66 6.30
CA ILE A 41 -5.24 -3.28 4.98
C ILE A 41 -4.90 -4.75 5.16
N LYS A 42 -3.99 -5.09 6.07
CA LYS A 42 -3.61 -6.49 6.36
C LYS A 42 -4.78 -7.30 6.91
N GLU A 43 -5.62 -6.71 7.76
CA GLU A 43 -6.84 -7.39 8.26
C GLU A 43 -7.78 -7.81 7.11
N GLN A 44 -7.90 -6.98 6.07
CA GLN A 44 -8.72 -7.28 4.89
C GLN A 44 -7.99 -8.13 3.84
N ASN A 45 -6.67 -8.22 3.92
CA ASN A 45 -5.83 -8.94 2.98
C ASN A 45 -4.79 -9.77 3.73
N PRO A 46 -5.19 -10.89 4.36
CA PRO A 46 -4.32 -11.64 5.27
C PRO A 46 -3.05 -12.20 4.61
N THR A 47 -3.07 -12.39 3.29
CA THR A 47 -1.93 -12.88 2.51
C THR A 47 -0.91 -11.79 2.17
N TRP A 48 -1.20 -10.52 2.42
CA TRP A 48 -0.28 -9.42 2.10
C TRP A 48 0.86 -9.35 3.11
N GLN A 49 2.07 -9.52 2.60
CA GLN A 49 3.30 -9.41 3.39
C GLN A 49 3.83 -7.98 3.24
N ILE A 50 3.76 -7.21 4.33
CA ILE A 50 4.21 -5.81 4.36
C ILE A 50 5.27 -5.66 5.44
N ASP A 51 6.48 -5.32 4.99
CA ASP A 51 7.61 -5.02 5.87
C ASP A 51 7.72 -3.52 6.09
N ALA A 52 8.08 -3.11 7.31
CA ALA A 52 8.31 -1.72 7.66
C ALA A 52 9.80 -1.49 7.97
N LYS A 53 10.38 -0.46 7.35
CA LYS A 53 11.76 -0.02 7.63
C LYS A 53 11.79 1.47 7.90
N MET A 54 12.47 1.86 8.98
CA MET A 54 12.81 3.25 9.23
C MET A 54 14.08 3.60 8.44
N VAL A 55 14.05 4.72 7.72
CA VAL A 55 15.20 5.30 7.03
C VAL A 55 15.48 6.70 7.56
N LYS A 56 16.75 7.06 7.69
CA LYS A 56 17.14 8.44 8.00
C LYS A 56 16.98 9.28 6.73
N THR A 57 16.43 10.47 6.86
CA THR A 57 16.36 11.48 5.80
C THR A 57 17.12 12.72 6.24
N PRO A 58 17.51 13.63 5.32
CA PRO A 58 18.19 14.87 5.70
C PRO A 58 17.44 15.70 6.76
N SER A 59 16.11 15.59 6.79
CA SER A 59 15.22 16.34 7.68
C SER A 59 14.64 15.50 8.82
N GLY A 60 15.17 14.29 9.08
CA GLY A 60 14.72 13.44 10.18
C GLY A 60 14.63 11.96 9.82
N LYS A 61 13.43 11.37 9.95
CA LYS A 61 13.16 9.95 9.73
C LYS A 61 11.95 9.77 8.82
N ASP A 62 11.99 8.76 7.97
CA ASP A 62 10.84 8.27 7.23
C ASP A 62 10.62 6.79 7.55
N TYR A 63 9.37 6.35 7.44
CA TYR A 63 8.99 4.96 7.60
C TYR A 63 8.47 4.46 6.26
N ILE A 64 9.18 3.53 5.66
CA ILE A 64 8.84 2.91 4.37
C ILE A 64 8.18 1.57 4.65
N TYR A 65 7.02 1.36 4.06
CA TYR A 65 6.30 0.09 4.07
C TYR A 65 6.42 -0.52 2.67
N LYS A 66 6.92 -1.75 2.58
CA LYS A 66 7.14 -2.48 1.33
C LYS A 66 6.24 -3.70 1.27
N LEU A 67 5.47 -3.84 0.20
CA LEU A 67 4.71 -5.04 -0.12
C LEU A 67 5.67 -6.06 -0.75
N THR A 68 6.07 -7.07 0.01
CA THR A 68 7.17 -7.99 -0.36
C THR A 68 6.73 -9.09 -1.30
N ASN A 69 5.49 -9.55 -1.21
CA ASN A 69 4.90 -10.55 -2.12
C ASN A 69 4.00 -9.92 -3.19
N ARG A 70 4.33 -8.70 -3.64
CA ARG A 70 3.54 -7.94 -4.62
C ARG A 70 3.28 -8.74 -5.90
N ASP A 71 4.29 -9.38 -6.46
CA ASP A 71 4.17 -10.03 -7.76
C ASP A 71 3.27 -11.28 -7.69
N GLU A 72 3.30 -11.99 -6.56
CA GLU A 72 2.37 -13.08 -6.27
C GLU A 72 0.92 -12.57 -6.18
N ILE A 73 0.70 -11.45 -5.48
CA ILE A 73 -0.63 -10.82 -5.36
C ILE A 73 -1.16 -10.42 -6.74
N LEU A 74 -0.33 -9.77 -7.56
CA LEU A 74 -0.73 -9.36 -8.91
C LEU A 74 -1.03 -10.55 -9.81
N GLY A 75 -0.22 -11.61 -9.75
CA GLY A 75 -0.48 -12.85 -10.48
C GLY A 75 -1.78 -13.53 -10.07
N ASN A 76 -2.15 -13.48 -8.79
CA ASN A 76 -3.41 -14.02 -8.29
C ASN A 76 -4.62 -13.15 -8.67
N LEU A 77 -4.47 -11.83 -8.69
CA LEU A 77 -5.50 -10.90 -9.15
C LEU A 77 -5.82 -11.10 -10.63
N ASP A 78 -4.80 -11.23 -11.47
CA ASP A 78 -4.96 -11.46 -12.92
C ASP A 78 -5.71 -12.78 -13.20
N LYS A 79 -5.30 -13.88 -12.55
CA LYS A 79 -6.00 -15.17 -12.63
C LYS A 79 -7.47 -15.07 -12.21
N LYS A 80 -7.78 -14.27 -11.20
CA LYS A 80 -9.16 -14.08 -10.72
C LYS A 80 -10.00 -13.32 -11.77
N LEU A 81 -9.43 -12.29 -12.40
CA LEU A 81 -10.11 -11.53 -13.45
C LEU A 81 -10.41 -12.41 -14.67
N GLN A 82 -9.46 -13.24 -15.09
CA GLN A 82 -9.66 -14.19 -16.19
C GLN A 82 -10.79 -15.20 -15.92
N LYS A 83 -10.94 -15.66 -14.67
CA LYS A 83 -12.01 -16.60 -14.27
C LYS A 83 -13.41 -15.98 -14.23
N ILE A 84 -13.53 -14.66 -14.13
CA ILE A 84 -14.84 -13.97 -14.09
C ILE A 84 -15.29 -13.59 -15.51
N GLY A 85 -14.34 -13.42 -16.44
CA GLY A 85 -14.61 -13.14 -17.85
C GLY A 85 -14.76 -14.36 -18.75
N ALA A 86 -14.63 -15.57 -18.21
CA ALA A 86 -14.83 -16.85 -18.89
C ALA A 86 -16.14 -17.50 -18.41
#